data_AF-A0A7S1E6U4-F1
#
_entry.id   AF-A0A7S1E6U4-F1
#
_cell.length_a   1.000
_cell.length_b   1.000
_cell.length_c   1.000
_cell.angle_alpha   90.00
_cell.angle_beta   90.00
_cell.angle_gamma   90.00
#
_symmetry.space_group_name_H-M   'P 1'
#
loop_
_entity.id
_entity.type
_entity.pdbx_description
1 polymer ?
#
loop_
_entity_poly.entity_id
_entity_poly.type
_entity_poly.pdbx_seq_one_letter_code
_entity_poly.pdbx_strand_id
1 'polypeptide(L)'
;ADEASNEITHSTKCMEDAILVASKVQGCEDEIPIKIRPKWTPPPSLEGRSCVYILAVPIRDDHSSNERHHFYVGETDSFLQRLSQHRRKKASKFDWSLASAAVFQIPGGKSDARLVESLVIRQLAQHGFDMISVADGMKLRPNTSSSQ
;
A
#
# COMPACT_ATOMS: atom_id res chain seq x y z
N ALA A 1 -38.74 16.36 16.63
CA ALA A 1 -37.63 16.71 17.54
C ALA A 1 -37.41 15.46 18.38
N ASP A 2 -36.30 14.75 18.30
CA ASP A 2 -34.94 15.16 17.96
C ASP A 2 -34.23 14.06 17.17
N GLU A 3 -33.49 14.48 16.14
CA GLU A 3 -32.48 13.67 15.47
C GLU A 3 -31.28 13.52 16.41
N ALA A 4 -31.04 12.31 16.90
CA ALA A 4 -29.74 11.96 17.46
C ALA A 4 -28.78 11.71 16.28
N SER A 5 -28.01 12.74 15.97
CA SER A 5 -26.96 12.75 14.95
C SER A 5 -26.01 11.57 15.14
N ASN A 6 -25.93 10.71 14.13
CA ASN A 6 -24.97 9.63 14.06
C ASN A 6 -23.59 10.25 13.78
N GLU A 7 -22.82 10.51 14.83
CA GLU A 7 -21.45 10.99 14.73
C GLU A 7 -20.58 9.84 14.20
N ILE A 8 -20.49 9.71 12.88
CA ILE A 8 -19.55 8.80 12.24
C ILE A 8 -18.16 9.38 12.46
N THR A 9 -17.54 9.00 13.58
CA THR A 9 -16.12 9.23 13.84
C THR A 9 -15.32 8.60 12.68
N HIS A 10 -14.92 9.41 11.71
CA HIS A 10 -13.96 9.04 10.68
C HIS A 10 -12.60 8.84 11.35
N SER A 11 -12.38 7.66 11.92
CA SER A 11 -11.06 7.28 12.44
C SER A 11 -10.06 7.29 11.28
N THR A 12 -9.09 8.19 11.33
CA THR A 12 -7.97 8.22 10.37
C THR A 12 -7.29 6.86 10.36
N LYS A 13 -7.24 6.21 9.20
CA LYS A 13 -6.56 4.92 9.03
C LYS A 13 -5.05 5.12 9.01
N CYS A 14 -4.33 4.33 9.79
CA CYS A 14 -2.87 4.40 9.89
C CYS A 14 -2.17 3.20 9.23
N MET A 15 -0.83 3.20 9.23
CA MET A 15 -0.02 2.11 8.67
C MET A 15 -0.28 0.79 9.41
N GLU A 16 -0.46 0.83 10.72
CA GLU A 16 -0.72 -0.35 11.55
C GLU A 16 -2.04 -1.03 11.16
N ASP A 17 -3.09 -0.25 10.91
CA ASP A 17 -4.37 -0.79 10.41
C ASP A 17 -4.18 -1.43 9.03
N ALA A 18 -3.41 -0.80 8.14
CA ALA A 18 -3.17 -1.32 6.79
C ALA A 18 -2.41 -2.65 6.82
N ILE A 19 -1.42 -2.75 7.71
CA ILE A 19 -0.68 -3.99 7.96
C ILE A 19 -1.63 -5.09 8.43
N LEU A 20 -2.50 -4.80 9.39
CA LEU A 20 -3.45 -5.79 9.91
C LEU A 20 -4.37 -6.33 8.81
N VAL A 21 -4.86 -5.47 7.91
CA VAL A 21 -5.67 -5.90 6.77
C VAL A 21 -4.85 -6.77 5.81
N ALA A 22 -3.61 -6.39 5.50
CA ALA A 22 -2.77 -7.13 4.56
C ALA A 22 -2.31 -8.50 5.10
N SER A 23 -1.96 -8.60 6.38
CA SER A 23 -1.60 -9.88 7.01
C SER A 23 -2.73 -10.91 6.91
N LYS A 24 -3.99 -10.48 7.04
CA LYS A 24 -5.15 -11.36 6.87
C LYS A 24 -5.33 -11.86 5.44
N VAL A 25 -4.94 -11.07 4.44
CA VAL A 25 -5.04 -11.43 3.02
C VAL A 25 -4.00 -12.47 2.63
N GLN A 26 -2.78 -12.33 3.15
CA GLN A 26 -1.67 -13.21 2.82
C GLN A 26 -1.87 -14.64 3.36
N GLY A 27 -2.75 -14.83 4.36
CA GLY A 27 -2.92 -16.13 5.03
C GLY A 27 -1.69 -16.56 5.83
N CYS A 28 -0.73 -15.65 6.02
CA CYS A 28 0.47 -15.81 6.83
C CYS A 28 0.40 -14.79 7.97
N GLU A 29 -0.42 -15.09 8.99
CA GLU A 29 -0.57 -14.23 10.17
C GLU A 29 0.75 -14.10 10.96
N ASP A 30 1.68 -15.04 10.77
CA ASP A 30 2.96 -15.10 11.47
C ASP A 30 4.11 -14.33 10.78
N GLU A 31 3.93 -13.87 9.53
CA GLU A 31 4.97 -13.07 8.87
C GLU A 31 4.88 -11.60 9.29
N ILE A 32 5.89 -11.16 10.03
CA ILE A 32 6.02 -9.76 10.46
C ILE A 32 6.54 -8.94 9.27
N PRO A 33 5.80 -7.91 8.79
CA PRO A 33 6.28 -7.08 7.70
C PRO A 33 7.50 -6.27 8.12
N ILE A 34 8.42 -6.08 7.18
CA ILE A 34 9.58 -5.21 7.37
C ILE A 34 9.11 -3.75 7.20
N LYS A 35 9.14 -2.98 8.29
CA LYS A 35 8.78 -1.56 8.30
C LYS A 35 9.98 -0.68 7.89
N ILE A 36 9.80 0.16 6.88
CA ILE A 36 10.80 1.13 6.41
C ILE A 36 10.33 2.55 6.69
N ARG A 37 11.11 3.27 7.49
CA ARG A 37 10.82 4.67 7.84
C ARG A 37 11.10 5.63 6.67
N PRO A 38 10.52 6.84 6.69
CA PRO A 38 10.87 7.89 5.74
C PRO A 38 12.38 8.09 5.69
N LYS A 39 12.95 8.28 4.50
CA LYS A 39 14.39 8.47 4.25
C LYS A 39 15.31 7.29 4.62
N TRP A 40 14.80 6.19 5.16
CA TRP A 40 15.60 5.00 5.48
C TRP A 40 15.77 4.08 4.27
N THR A 41 16.95 3.47 4.15
CA THR A 41 17.24 2.46 3.13
C THR A 41 16.69 1.10 3.56
N PRO A 42 16.00 0.35 2.69
CA PRO A 42 15.56 -1.01 3.01
C PRO A 42 16.73 -1.98 3.19
N PRO A 43 16.57 -3.06 3.99
CA PRO A 43 17.59 -4.08 4.12
C PRO A 43 17.79 -4.85 2.80
N PRO A 44 19.02 -5.28 2.47
CA PRO A 44 19.30 -6.04 1.25
C PRO A 44 18.55 -7.37 1.14
N SER A 45 18.03 -7.89 2.25
CA SER A 45 17.23 -9.13 2.30
C SER A 45 15.91 -9.05 1.52
N LEU A 46 15.48 -7.85 1.12
CA LEU A 46 14.28 -7.62 0.28
C LEU A 46 14.57 -7.69 -1.22
N GLU A 47 15.83 -7.84 -1.64
CA GLU A 47 16.20 -7.92 -3.05
C GLU A 47 16.19 -9.37 -3.55
N GLY A 48 15.71 -9.57 -4.78
CA GLY A 48 15.64 -10.89 -5.41
C GLY A 48 14.52 -11.79 -4.86
N ARG A 49 13.61 -11.24 -4.06
CA ARG A 49 12.44 -11.93 -3.51
C ARG A 49 11.18 -11.20 -3.95
N SER A 50 10.16 -11.93 -4.38
CA SER A 50 8.86 -11.34 -4.68
C SER A 50 8.24 -10.80 -3.40
N CYS A 51 7.90 -9.52 -3.40
CA CYS A 51 7.35 -8.84 -2.24
C CYS A 51 6.09 -8.07 -2.63
N VAL A 52 5.16 -7.96 -1.69
CA VAL A 52 4.07 -6.97 -1.73
C VAL A 52 4.37 -5.92 -0.68
N TYR A 53 4.19 -4.65 -1.04
CA TYR A 53 4.47 -3.54 -0.14
C TYR A 53 3.32 -2.54 -0.10
N ILE A 54 3.15 -1.91 1.06
CA ILE A 54 2.22 -0.81 1.31
C ILE A 54 3.07 0.43 1.59
N LEU A 55 2.79 1.53 0.91
CA LEU A 55 3.37 2.84 1.19
C LEU A 55 2.31 3.75 1.82
N ALA A 56 2.63 4.38 2.94
CA ALA A 56 1.87 5.51 3.46
C ALA A 56 2.55 6.79 3.01
N VAL A 57 1.86 7.57 2.18
CA VAL A 57 2.40 8.78 1.56
C VAL A 57 1.68 9.99 2.15
N PRO A 58 2.38 10.89 2.85
CA PRO A 58 1.76 12.09 3.38
C PRO A 58 1.29 13.01 2.25
N ILE A 59 0.20 13.72 2.51
CA ILE A 59 -0.26 14.83 1.67
C ILE A 59 0.62 16.04 1.98
N ARG A 60 0.96 16.82 0.96
CA ARG A 60 1.53 18.15 1.12
C ARG A 60 0.40 19.08 1.55
N ASP A 61 0.21 19.20 2.86
CA ASP A 61 -0.72 20.16 3.43
C ASP A 61 0.07 21.18 4.25
N ASP A 62 -0.17 22.46 3.99
CA ASP A 62 0.59 23.58 4.58
C ASP A 62 0.07 23.94 5.98
N HIS A 63 -1.10 23.40 6.38
CA HIS A 63 -1.83 23.88 7.57
C HIS A 63 -2.56 22.82 8.43
N SER A 64 -2.52 21.52 8.10
CA SER A 64 -3.22 20.48 8.88
C SER A 64 -2.31 19.78 9.87
N SER A 65 -2.60 19.93 11.17
CA SER A 65 -1.94 19.23 12.30
C SER A 65 -2.26 17.73 12.38
N ASN A 66 -3.18 17.23 11.55
CA ASN A 66 -3.44 15.80 11.42
C ASN A 66 -2.65 15.23 10.25
N GLU A 67 -1.69 14.34 10.54
CA GLU A 67 -0.95 13.57 9.54
C GLU A 67 -1.93 12.70 8.73
N ARG A 68 -2.36 13.21 7.57
CA ARG A 68 -3.18 12.45 6.63
C ARG A 68 -2.28 11.77 5.61
N HIS A 69 -2.41 10.46 5.51
CA HIS A 69 -1.70 9.64 4.55
C HIS A 69 -2.66 9.10 3.48
N HIS A 70 -2.15 8.94 2.28
CA HIS A 70 -2.78 8.07 1.28
C HIS A 70 -1.92 6.82 1.10
N PHE A 71 -2.58 5.71 0.78
CA PHE A 71 -1.97 4.39 0.72
C PHE A 71 -1.76 3.94 -0.72
N TYR A 72 -0.56 3.46 -1.02
CA TYR A 72 -0.24 2.81 -2.30
C TYR A 72 0.18 1.37 -2.02
N VAL A 73 -0.27 0.44 -2.85
CA VAL A 73 0.14 -0.97 -2.77
C VAL A 73 0.80 -1.33 -4.09
N GLY A 74 1.89 -2.09 -4.02
CA GLY A 74 2.55 -2.61 -5.21
C GLY A 74 3.26 -3.93 -4.95
N GLU A 75 3.58 -4.64 -6.03
CA GLU A 75 4.52 -5.78 -6.02
C GLU A 75 5.88 -5.42 -6.64
N THR A 76 6.94 -6.09 -6.18
CA THR A 76 8.25 -6.07 -6.84
C THR A 76 9.17 -7.20 -6.39
N ASP A 77 10.13 -7.57 -7.25
CA ASP A 77 11.28 -8.41 -6.90
C ASP A 77 12.53 -7.58 -6.49
N SER A 78 12.48 -6.25 -6.61
CA SER A 78 13.55 -5.33 -6.23
C SER A 78 12.99 -4.10 -5.51
N PHE A 79 12.89 -4.22 -4.20
CA PHE A 79 12.21 -3.22 -3.37
C PHE A 79 12.98 -1.90 -3.26
N LEU A 80 14.30 -1.95 -3.11
CA LEU A 80 15.15 -0.76 -3.07
C LEU A 80 14.99 0.10 -4.31
N GLN A 81 15.04 -0.52 -5.50
CA GLN A 81 14.89 0.19 -6.75
C GLN A 81 13.50 0.83 -6.85
N ARG A 82 12.45 0.09 -6.51
CA ARG A 82 11.07 0.58 -6.58
C ARG A 82 10.77 1.69 -5.57
N LEU A 83 11.23 1.56 -4.33
CA LEU A 83 11.09 2.60 -3.30
C LEU A 83 11.84 3.87 -3.69
N SER A 84 13.05 3.74 -4.25
CA SER A 84 13.82 4.87 -4.77
C SER A 84 13.12 5.59 -5.93
N GLN A 85 12.47 4.85 -6.83
CA GLN A 85 11.64 5.45 -7.89
C GLN A 85 10.46 6.22 -7.31
N HIS A 86 9.71 5.62 -6.37
CA HIS A 86 8.60 6.30 -5.70
C HIS A 86 9.06 7.57 -4.99
N ARG A 87 10.12 7.50 -4.17
CA ARG A 87 10.62 8.67 -3.41
C ARG A 87 11.13 9.83 -4.26
N ARG A 88 11.49 9.58 -5.53
CA ARG A 88 11.88 10.61 -6.49
C ARG A 88 10.69 11.22 -7.24
N LYS A 89 9.49 10.65 -7.11
CA LYS A 89 8.28 11.14 -7.78
C LYS A 89 7.92 12.53 -7.27
N LYS A 90 7.95 13.50 -8.16
CA LYS A 90 7.43 14.85 -7.90
C LYS A 90 5.93 14.84 -8.18
N ALA A 91 5.12 15.04 -7.14
CA ALA A 91 3.68 15.21 -7.27
C ALA A 91 3.27 16.47 -6.50
N SER A 92 2.29 17.22 -7.01
CA SER A 92 1.80 18.45 -6.39
C SER A 92 1.11 18.18 -5.05
N LYS A 93 0.32 17.11 -4.97
CA LYS A 93 -0.49 16.76 -3.79
C LYS A 93 0.23 15.88 -2.75
N PHE A 94 1.17 15.03 -3.18
CA PHE A 94 1.74 13.97 -2.32
C PHE A 94 3.24 14.14 -2.15
N ASP A 95 3.74 14.05 -0.92
CA ASP A 95 5.17 14.07 -0.65
C ASP A 95 5.76 12.66 -0.62
N TRP A 96 6.00 12.10 -1.81
CA TRP A 96 6.57 10.77 -1.97
C TRP A 96 7.96 10.62 -1.33
N SER A 97 8.70 11.71 -1.16
CA SER A 97 10.02 11.68 -0.52
C SER A 97 9.97 11.22 0.94
N LEU A 98 8.81 11.41 1.58
CA LEU A 98 8.52 11.04 2.96
C LEU A 98 7.72 9.72 3.08
N ALA A 99 7.55 8.97 2.00
CA ALA A 99 6.84 7.69 2.05
C ALA A 99 7.53 6.70 3.00
N SER A 100 6.75 6.18 3.96
CA SER A 100 7.09 5.01 4.77
C SER A 100 6.52 3.76 4.12
N ALA A 101 7.06 2.59 4.46
CA ALA A 101 6.65 1.33 3.87
C ALA A 101 6.47 0.20 4.90
N ALA A 102 5.56 -0.72 4.59
CA ALA A 102 5.52 -2.06 5.17
C ALA A 102 5.67 -3.07 4.02
N VAL A 103 6.59 -4.02 4.17
CA VAL A 103 6.95 -4.96 3.10
C VAL A 103 6.74 -6.39 3.57
N PHE A 104 5.98 -7.16 2.81
CA PHE A 104 5.69 -8.56 2.99
C PHE A 104 6.42 -9.37 1.93
N GLN A 105 7.19 -10.37 2.34
CA GLN A 105 7.81 -11.29 1.40
C GLN A 105 6.79 -12.34 0.99
N ILE A 106 6.73 -12.70 -0.28
CA ILE A 106 5.76 -13.65 -0.80
C ILE A 106 6.51 -14.90 -1.29
N PRO A 107 6.49 -16.00 -0.52
CA PRO A 107 7.23 -17.22 -0.86
C PRO A 107 6.80 -17.87 -2.18
N GLY A 108 5.53 -17.71 -2.57
CA GLY A 108 4.97 -18.22 -3.81
C GLY A 108 5.44 -17.52 -5.09
N GLY A 109 6.35 -16.53 -4.96
CA GLY A 109 6.94 -15.83 -6.08
C GLY A 109 6.00 -14.82 -6.74
N LYS A 110 6.33 -14.44 -7.96
CA LYS A 110 5.75 -13.27 -8.63
C LYS A 110 4.25 -13.38 -8.93
N SER A 111 3.78 -14.55 -9.32
CA SER A 111 2.36 -14.78 -9.61
C SER A 111 1.51 -14.60 -8.35
N ASP A 112 1.95 -15.18 -7.24
CA ASP A 112 1.28 -15.07 -5.95
C ASP A 112 1.37 -13.64 -5.41
N ALA A 113 2.51 -12.98 -5.57
CA ALA A 113 2.67 -11.57 -5.18
C ALA A 113 1.66 -10.66 -5.89
N ARG A 114 1.40 -10.88 -7.18
CA ARG A 114 0.37 -10.14 -7.94
C ARG A 114 -1.05 -10.42 -7.46
N LEU A 115 -1.35 -11.66 -7.12
CA LEU A 115 -2.65 -12.03 -6.55
C LEU A 115 -2.84 -11.35 -5.19
N VAL A 116 -1.85 -11.46 -4.31
CA VAL A 116 -1.86 -10.83 -2.98
C VAL A 116 -1.97 -9.31 -3.10
N GLU A 117 -1.20 -8.66 -3.98
CA GLU A 117 -1.31 -7.22 -4.25
C GLU A 117 -2.75 -6.82 -4.59
N SER A 118 -3.37 -7.53 -5.53
CA SER A 118 -4.74 -7.26 -5.99
C SER A 118 -5.76 -7.40 -4.85
N LEU A 119 -5.60 -8.44 -4.03
CA LEU A 119 -6.47 -8.68 -2.87
C LEU A 119 -6.26 -7.63 -1.77
N VAL A 120 -5.02 -7.23 -1.48
CA VAL A 120 -4.71 -6.17 -0.50
C VAL A 120 -5.28 -4.84 -0.95
N ILE A 121 -5.14 -4.46 -2.23
CA ILE A 121 -5.76 -3.24 -2.78
C ILE A 121 -7.27 -3.26 -2.55
N ARG A 122 -7.93 -4.37 -2.88
CA ARG A 122 -9.37 -4.53 -2.71
C ARG A 122 -9.78 -4.41 -1.25
N GLN A 123 -9.09 -5.12 -0.36
CA GLN A 123 -9.44 -5.13 1.07
C GLN A 123 -9.21 -3.77 1.73
N LEU A 124 -8.10 -3.09 1.45
CA LEU A 124 -7.87 -1.74 1.96
C LEU A 124 -8.93 -0.75 1.46
N ALA A 125 -9.29 -0.80 0.16
CA ALA A 125 -10.36 0.03 -0.36
C ALA A 125 -11.72 -0.25 0.32
N GLN A 126 -12.06 -1.53 0.53
CA GLN A 126 -13.29 -1.95 1.23
C GLN A 126 -13.32 -1.51 2.70
N HIS A 127 -12.16 -1.37 3.34
CA HIS A 127 -12.03 -0.89 4.73
C HIS A 127 -11.90 0.64 4.83
N GLY A 128 -12.10 1.38 3.73
CA GLY A 128 -12.15 2.84 3.72
C GLY A 128 -10.80 3.54 3.79
N PHE A 129 -9.71 2.87 3.39
CA PHE A 129 -8.41 3.53 3.28
C PHE A 129 -8.38 4.49 2.08
N ASP A 130 -7.73 5.64 2.24
CA ASP A 130 -7.50 6.61 1.16
C ASP A 130 -6.45 6.08 0.17
N MET A 131 -6.89 5.29 -0.79
CA MET A 131 -6.00 4.59 -1.73
C MET A 131 -5.56 5.50 -2.89
N ILE A 132 -4.24 5.60 -3.13
CA ILE A 132 -3.64 6.16 -4.35
C ILE A 132 -3.80 5.17 -5.53
N SER A 133 -3.71 3.87 -5.25
CA SER A 133 -3.54 2.80 -6.25
C SER A 133 -4.83 2.37 -6.98
N VAL A 134 -6.02 2.85 -6.58
CA VAL A 134 -7.29 2.45 -7.23
C VAL A 134 -7.30 2.83 -8.72
N ALA A 135 -6.58 3.90 -9.10
CA ALA A 135 -6.50 4.36 -10.49
C ALA A 135 -5.55 3.52 -11.38
N ASP A 136 -4.57 2.80 -10.82
CA ASP A 136 -3.57 2.04 -11.62
C ASP A 136 -3.85 0.53 -11.64
N GLY A 137 -4.48 -0.02 -10.59
CA GLY A 137 -4.89 -1.43 -10.53
C GLY A 137 -6.04 -1.79 -11.50
N MET A 138 -6.72 -0.78 -12.07
CA MET A 138 -7.78 -0.95 -13.06
C MET A 138 -7.25 -1.07 -14.50
N LYS A 139 -5.98 -1.42 -14.71
CA LYS A 139 -5.59 -2.20 -15.90
C LYS A 139 -5.86 -3.68 -15.64
N LEU A 140 -7.12 -4.01 -15.37
CA LEU A 140 -7.66 -5.31 -15.74
C LEU A 140 -7.46 -5.43 -17.25
N ARG A 141 -6.35 -6.05 -17.66
CA ARG A 141 -6.16 -6.44 -19.06
C ARG A 141 -7.36 -7.33 -19.39
N PRO A 142 -8.19 -7.01 -20.40
CA PRO A 142 -9.16 -7.98 -20.88
C PRO A 142 -8.37 -9.22 -21.31
N ASN A 143 -8.75 -10.39 -20.80
CA ASN A 143 -8.27 -11.67 -21.31
C ASN A 143 -8.62 -11.72 -22.81
N THR A 144 -7.68 -11.43 -23.69
CA THR A 144 -7.76 -11.87 -25.07
C THR A 144 -7.19 -13.28 -25.12
N SER A 145 -7.97 -14.24 -24.63
CA SER A 145 -7.91 -15.60 -25.13
C SER A 145 -8.54 -15.59 -26.52
N SER A 146 -7.73 -15.41 -27.55
CA SER A 146 -8.09 -15.77 -28.91
C SER A 146 -7.31 -17.03 -29.26
N SER A 147 -7.91 -18.17 -28.93
CA SER A 147 -7.64 -19.42 -29.64
C SER A 147 -8.32 -19.33 -31.00
N GLN A 148 -7.53 -19.32 -32.08
CA GLN A 148 -7.66 -20.10 -33.32
C GLN A 148 -6.73 -19.53 -34.39
#